data_AF-A0A1H0GYT7-F1
#
_entry.id   AF-A0A1H0GYT7-F1
#
_cell.length_a   1.000
_cell.length_b   1.000
_cell.length_c   1.000
_cell.angle_alpha   90.00
_cell.angle_beta   90.00
_cell.angle_gamma   90.00
#
_symmetry.space_group_name_H-M   'P 1'
#
loop_
_entity.id
_entity.type
_entity.pdbx_description
1 polymer ?
#
loop_
_entity_poly.entity_id
_entity_poly.type
_entity_poly.pdbx_seq_one_letter_code
_entity_poly.pdbx_strand_id
1 'polypeptide(L)' 'MEKKLIKRIDGPTPNGGEYAEISFTDREGKPCEEKDAYRFTINEYDKEGTVINSTYGFSNKK' A
#
# COMPACT_ATOMS: atom_id res chain seq x y z
N MET A 1 10.96 18.40 -0.83
CA MET A 1 9.85 17.53 -1.29
C MET A 1 9.65 16.46 -0.22
N GLU A 2 8.45 16.32 0.30
CA GLU A 2 8.15 15.35 1.36
C GLU A 2 8.10 13.94 0.77
N LYS A 3 8.84 12.99 1.37
CA LYS A 3 8.87 11.60 0.91
C LYS A 3 7.56 10.92 1.29
N LYS A 4 6.72 10.63 0.31
CA LYS A 4 5.45 9.93 0.54
C LYS A 4 5.67 8.42 0.49
N LEU A 5 5.80 7.80 1.66
CA LEU A 5 6.01 6.35 1.82
C LEU A 5 4.70 5.54 1.80
N ILE A 6 3.56 6.23 1.94
CA ILE A 6 2.21 5.64 1.92
C ILE A 6 1.36 6.38 0.89
N LYS A 7 0.72 5.64 -0.01
CA LYS A 7 -0.20 6.14 -1.02
C LYS A 7 -1.63 5.75 -0.66
N ARG A 8 -2.45 6.74 -0.28
CA ARG A 8 -3.88 6.58 -0.06
C ARG A 8 -4.66 6.73 -1.37
N ILE A 9 -5.65 5.87 -1.58
CA ILE A 9 -6.58 5.87 -2.69
C ILE A 9 -7.98 5.78 -2.09
N ASP A 10 -8.76 6.86 -2.21
CA ASP A 10 -10.15 6.89 -1.73
C ASP A 10 -11.08 6.28 -2.78
N GLY A 11 -12.11 5.56 -2.32
CA GLY A 11 -13.12 4.92 -3.15
C GLY A 11 -13.33 3.44 -2.80
N PRO A 12 -14.44 2.84 -3.27
CA PRO A 12 -14.81 1.48 -2.94
C PRO A 12 -13.72 0.49 -3.37
N THR A 13 -13.34 -0.40 -2.46
CA THR A 13 -12.34 -1.43 -2.72
C THR A 13 -12.99 -2.80 -2.98
N PRO A 14 -12.28 -3.78 -3.58
CA PRO A 14 -12.86 -5.06 -3.95
C PRO A 14 -13.50 -5.84 -2.80
N ASN A 15 -13.03 -5.67 -1.57
CA ASN A 15 -13.55 -6.36 -0.38
C ASN A 15 -14.54 -5.50 0.42
N GLY A 16 -15.04 -4.41 -0.14
CA GLY A 16 -16.06 -3.56 0.47
C GLY A 16 -15.52 -2.48 1.42
N GLY A 17 -14.27 -2.06 1.23
CA GLY A 17 -13.67 -0.94 1.95
C GLY A 17 -14.00 0.39 1.29
N GLU A 18 -13.84 1.49 2.04
CA GLU A 18 -14.06 2.86 1.60
C GLU A 18 -12.80 3.51 1.02
N TYR A 19 -11.63 3.00 1.37
CA TYR A 19 -10.35 3.44 0.83
C TYR A 19 -9.28 2.35 0.97
N ALA A 20 -8.17 2.53 0.26
CA ALA A 20 -6.97 1.71 0.40
C ALA A 20 -5.73 2.56 0.70
N GLU A 21 -4.78 1.96 1.42
CA GLU A 21 -3.43 2.51 1.58
C GLU A 21 -2.40 1.52 1.03
N ILE A 22 -1.43 2.03 0.29
CA ILE A 22 -0.32 1.25 -0.26
C ILE A 22 0.96 1.70 0.40
N SER A 23 1.67 0.76 1.03
CA SER A 23 3.03 0.96 1.56
C SER A 23 4.05 0.19 0.73
N PHE A 24 5.28 0.69 0.68
CA PHE A 24 6.35 0.17 -0.18
C PHE A 24 7.61 -0.12 0.63
N THR A 25 8.23 -1.27 0.38
CA THR A 25 9.52 -1.64 0.97
C THR A 25 10.52 -2.11 -0.08
N ASP A 26 11.79 -1.83 0.15
CA ASP A 26 12.90 -2.33 -0.67
C ASP A 26 13.17 -3.84 -0.42
N ARG A 27 14.25 -4.36 -1.02
CA ARG A 27 14.66 -5.78 -0.86
C ARG A 27 15.12 -6.15 0.55
N GLU A 28 15.52 -5.16 1.35
CA GLU A 28 15.91 -5.32 2.74
C GLU A 28 14.71 -5.16 3.71
N GLY A 29 13.52 -4.85 3.18
CA GLY A 29 12.31 -4.63 3.97
C GLY A 29 12.21 -3.22 4.55
N LYS A 30 13.05 -2.27 4.12
CA LYS A 30 12.99 -0.88 4.60
C LYS A 30 11.95 -0.09 3.80
N PRO A 31 11.17 0.80 4.46
CA PRO A 31 10.25 1.69 3.76
C PRO A 31 10.96 2.51 2.66
N CYS A 32 10.39 2.55 1.47
CA CYS A 32 10.96 3.25 0.32
C CYS A 32 9.88 3.93 -0.52
N GLU A 33 10.29 4.66 -1.56
CA GLU A 33 9.35 5.23 -2.54
C GLU A 33 8.87 4.15 -3.53
N GLU A 34 7.68 4.34 -4.11
CA GLU A 34 7.06 3.39 -5.08
C GLU A 34 8.00 2.99 -6.23
N LYS A 35 8.88 3.90 -6.66
CA LYS A 35 9.86 3.65 -7.74
C LYS A 35 10.93 2.62 -7.35
N ASP A 36 11.29 2.55 -6.06
CA ASP A 36 12.37 1.71 -5.51
C ASP A 36 11.82 0.43 -4.84
N ALA A 37 10.49 0.27 -4.84
CA ALA A 37 9.81 -0.81 -4.15
C ALA A 37 10.13 -2.19 -4.75
N TYR A 38 10.55 -3.11 -3.89
CA TYR A 38 10.59 -4.54 -4.17
C TYR A 38 9.29 -5.21 -3.74
N ARG A 39 8.70 -4.80 -2.62
CA ARG A 39 7.39 -5.27 -2.14
C ARG A 39 6.47 -4.08 -1.93
N PHE A 40 5.20 -4.27 -2.24
CA PHE A 40 4.13 -3.35 -1.89
C PHE A 40 3.04 -4.11 -1.12
N THR A 41 2.43 -3.44 -0.15
CA THR A 41 1.31 -3.96 0.65
C THR A 41 0.13 -3.02 0.48
N ILE A 42 -1.02 -3.58 0.12
CA ILE A 42 -2.29 -2.87 -0.04
C ILE A 42 -3.18 -3.27 1.13
N ASN A 43 -3.56 -2.30 1.94
CA ASN A 43 -4.56 -2.47 3.00
C ASN A 43 -5.85 -1.79 2.56
N GLU A 44 -6.97 -2.49 2.66
CA GLU A 44 -8.30 -1.96 2.44
C GLU A 44 -8.94 -1.67 3.80
N TYR A 45 -9.58 -0.52 3.92
CA TYR A 45 -10.14 -0.02 5.18
C TYR A 45 -11.63 0.23 5.06
N ASP A 46 -12.38 -0.05 6.12
CA ASP A 46 -13.76 0.42 6.25
C ASP A 46 -13.84 1.92 6.57
N LYS A 47 -15.08 2.42 6.71
CA LYS A 47 -15.37 3.81 7.07
C LYS A 47 -14.82 4.26 8.42
N GLU A 48 -14.61 3.34 9.36
CA GLU A 48 -14.09 3.62 10.70
C GLU A 48 -12.55 3.58 10.72
N GLY A 49 -11.92 3.24 9.59
CA GLY A 49 -10.48 3.08 9.47
C GLY A 49 -9.97 1.73 9.99
N THR A 50 -10.84 0.73 10.06
CA THR A 50 -10.43 -0.65 10.37
C THR A 50 -9.96 -1.35 9.11
N VAL A 51 -8.81 -2.01 9.17
CA VAL A 51 -8.33 -2.86 8.06
C VAL A 51 -9.25 -4.07 7.93
N ILE A 52 -9.88 -4.23 6.76
CA ILE A 52 -10.76 -5.36 6.46
C ILE A 52 -10.11 -6.39 5.53
N ASN A 53 -9.10 -5.98 4.76
CA ASN A 53 -8.32 -6.88 3.91
C ASN A 53 -6.89 -6.36 3.74
N SER A 54 -5.93 -7.28 3.59
CA SER A 54 -4.53 -6.96 3.31
C SER A 54 -3.98 -7.92 2.27
N THR A 55 -3.39 -7.37 1.22
CA THR A 55 -2.71 -8.13 0.17
C THR A 55 -1.33 -7.54 -0.10
N TYR A 56 -0.43 -8.34 -0.66
CA TYR A 56 0.90 -7.88 -1.01
C TYR A 56 1.33 -8.45 -2.35
N GLY A 57 2.24 -7.73 -3.01
CA GLY A 57 2.88 -8.15 -4.24
C GLY A 57 4.35 -7.79 -4.25
N PHE A 58 5.08 -8.46 -5.13
CA PHE A 58 6.47 -8.16 -5.42
C PHE A 58 6.60 -7.48 -6.78
N SER A 59 7.46 -6.48 -6.84
CA SER A 59 7.87 -5.81 -8.06
C SER A 59 9.03 -6.59 -8.68
N ASN A 60 8.88 -6.94 -9.96
CA ASN A 60 9.95 -7.54 -10.75
C ASN A 60 10.88 -6.50 -11.38
N LYS A 61 10.86 -5.24 -10.90
CA LYS A 61 11.77 -4.21 -11.40
C LYS A 61 13.21 -4.66 -11.16
N LYS A 62 13.93 -4.85 -12.27
CA LYS A 62 15.34 -5.25 -12.29
C LYS A 62 16.23 -4.09 -11.89
#